data_AF-A0A9P0L783-F1
#
_entry.id   AF-A0A9P0L783-F1
#
_cell.length_a   1.000
_cell.length_b   1.000
_cell.length_c   1.000
_cell.angle_alpha   90.00
_cell.angle_beta   90.00
_cell.angle_gamma   90.00
#
_symmetry.space_group_name_H-M   'P 1'
#
loop_
_entity.id
_entity.type
_entity.pdbx_description
1 polymer ?
#
loop_
_entity_poly.entity_id
_entity_poly.type
_entity_poly.pdbx_seq_one_letter_code
_entity_poly.pdbx_strand_id
1 'polypeptide(L)'
;MTMTDKDSDDGRPHFVTPVIQDNPNGWGPCEVPEQFKDMPYQPFSKGDRLGKISDWTGVAFQDKKYASKYVSQFGSGSQYAYYHDEDESTFHLVDSTRVPKPPYQRGRFRAGQRNARGRGGQRGGGGQSGIAGGGMQTLGKGLKVRDPQIKIRDASVTVRPDWVTIEEMDFPRLSKLSLPGIKEGDDIMGCGELEYYDKTYDRVNVKNEKPLQSVNRIFHTVTTTDDPIIRKLSKTEGTVYVTDTILATLMCCTRSNYSWDIVIEKIGDKLFFDKRDNTEFDLLTVNETAVEPPQDDGNSLNSPRNLALEATFINHNFSQQVLRSGPNEPRYKFEHPNPFVSDEEEGEVASVAYRYRKWDLGGGIVLVARCEHDAVVQSPNGELQFLTIKALNEWDSKLANGVEWRQKLDTQRGAVLANELRNNACKLAKWTVQALLAGSDQIKFGYVSRAHVRDNSKHVILGTQQYKPHEFATQINLNMDNAWGILRCIVDIVMKQKDGKYLIMKDPNKPMIRLYDIPDNTFESDGETDSDDEAPENASAFSLYPYNTSTKH
;
A
#
# COMPACT_ATOMS: atom_id res chain seq x y z
N MET A 1 8.99 -15.94 -62.88
CA MET A 1 9.57 -15.59 -64.19
C MET A 1 10.24 -14.25 -63.99
N THR A 2 11.55 -14.13 -63.82
CA THR A 2 12.66 -14.66 -64.62
C THR A 2 13.81 -15.15 -63.73
N MET A 3 14.23 -16.40 -63.95
CA MET A 3 15.51 -16.92 -63.50
C MET A 3 16.57 -16.54 -64.53
N THR A 4 17.65 -15.88 -64.10
CA THR A 4 19.00 -15.82 -64.69
C THR A 4 19.78 -14.87 -63.76
N ASP A 5 20.85 -15.27 -63.08
CA ASP A 5 22.07 -15.75 -63.70
C ASP A 5 22.67 -16.98 -63.01
N LYS A 6 23.19 -17.86 -63.86
CA LYS A 6 24.03 -19.00 -63.52
C LYS A 6 25.42 -18.47 -63.19
N ASP A 7 25.95 -18.87 -62.03
CA ASP A 7 27.37 -18.76 -61.72
C ASP A 7 28.19 -19.56 -62.75
N SER A 8 28.79 -18.84 -63.69
CA SER A 8 29.97 -19.28 -64.41
C SER A 8 31.18 -18.99 -63.54
N ASP A 9 31.76 -20.04 -62.96
CA ASP A 9 33.05 -20.01 -62.26
C ASP A 9 34.18 -19.76 -63.29
N ASP A 10 34.37 -18.50 -63.67
CA ASP A 10 35.57 -18.01 -64.34
C ASP A 10 36.48 -17.52 -63.22
N GLY A 11 37.60 -18.22 -62.96
CA GLY A 11 38.50 -18.08 -61.80
C GLY A 11 39.17 -16.72 -61.60
N ARG A 12 38.39 -15.65 -61.58
CA ARG A 12 38.74 -14.28 -61.25
C ARG A 12 38.31 -14.00 -59.81
N PRO A 13 39.07 -13.21 -59.05
CA PRO A 13 38.67 -12.83 -57.70
C PRO A 13 37.32 -12.10 -57.72
N HIS A 14 36.34 -12.67 -57.02
CA HIS A 14 34.99 -12.12 -56.88
C HIS A 14 34.96 -11.10 -55.73
N PHE A 15 34.50 -9.87 -56.00
CA PHE A 15 34.27 -8.84 -54.99
C PHE A 15 32.79 -8.49 -54.94
N VAL A 16 32.12 -8.81 -53.83
CA VAL A 16 30.74 -8.38 -53.55
C VAL A 16 30.81 -7.00 -52.93
N THR A 17 30.04 -6.05 -53.45
CA THR A 17 29.91 -4.72 -52.83
C THR A 17 29.30 -4.84 -51.43
N PRO A 18 29.93 -4.30 -50.38
CA PRO A 18 29.37 -4.34 -49.04
C PRO A 18 28.09 -3.49 -48.98
N VAL A 19 27.08 -3.99 -48.29
CA VAL A 19 25.85 -3.25 -48.02
C VAL A 19 26.14 -2.19 -46.96
N ILE A 20 25.89 -0.92 -47.27
CA ILE A 20 26.06 0.21 -46.37
C ILE A 20 24.70 0.88 -46.19
N GLN A 21 24.38 1.28 -44.96
CA GLN A 21 23.14 2.00 -44.64
C GLN A 21 23.20 3.44 -45.18
N ASP A 22 22.12 3.90 -45.79
CA ASP A 22 21.98 5.30 -46.24
C ASP A 22 21.25 6.11 -45.16
N ASN A 23 21.84 7.23 -44.73
CA ASN A 23 21.27 8.12 -43.72
C ASN A 23 21.27 9.57 -44.24
N PRO A 24 20.17 10.03 -44.87
CA PRO A 24 20.10 11.37 -45.46
C PRO A 24 20.17 12.51 -44.43
N ASN A 25 19.86 12.25 -43.16
CA ASN A 25 19.67 13.25 -42.11
C ASN A 25 20.78 13.24 -41.05
N GLY A 26 21.83 12.42 -41.21
CA GLY A 26 22.92 12.35 -40.25
C GLY A 26 24.01 11.34 -40.61
N TRP A 27 25.02 11.24 -39.74
CA TRP A 27 26.18 10.35 -39.94
C TRP A 27 26.14 9.07 -39.08
N GLY A 28 25.04 8.85 -38.35
CA GLY A 28 24.88 7.74 -37.41
C GLY A 28 24.09 6.55 -37.97
N PRO A 29 23.91 5.48 -37.18
CA PRO A 29 23.04 4.36 -37.56
C PRO A 29 21.60 4.85 -37.77
N CYS A 30 20.99 4.45 -38.89
CA CYS A 30 19.59 4.78 -39.20
C CYS A 30 18.64 3.60 -38.97
N GLU A 31 19.16 2.38 -38.83
CA GLU A 31 18.37 1.16 -38.65
C GLU A 31 18.99 0.24 -37.59
N VAL A 32 18.12 -0.49 -36.88
CA VAL A 32 18.54 -1.58 -35.98
C VAL A 32 19.09 -2.73 -36.83
N PRO A 33 20.25 -3.33 -36.49
CA PRO A 33 20.77 -4.47 -37.24
C PRO A 33 19.75 -5.59 -37.36
N GLU A 34 19.54 -6.10 -38.57
CA GLU A 34 18.53 -7.12 -38.89
C GLU A 34 18.61 -8.35 -37.97
N GLN A 35 19.84 -8.75 -37.61
CA GLN A 35 20.13 -9.84 -36.68
C GLN A 35 19.48 -9.73 -35.28
N PHE A 36 19.07 -8.52 -34.84
CA PHE A 36 18.49 -8.28 -33.51
C PHE A 36 17.09 -7.64 -33.56
N LYS A 37 16.53 -7.40 -34.75
CA LYS A 37 15.27 -6.68 -34.91
C LYS A 37 14.07 -7.41 -34.28
N ASP A 38 14.05 -8.73 -34.42
CA ASP A 38 12.93 -9.59 -33.99
C ASP A 38 13.22 -10.33 -32.68
N MET A 39 14.22 -9.87 -31.91
CA MET A 39 14.66 -10.51 -30.68
C MET A 39 14.72 -9.49 -29.54
N PRO A 40 14.03 -9.71 -28.40
CA PRO A 40 14.15 -8.85 -27.23
C PRO A 40 15.63 -8.67 -26.83
N TYR A 41 16.09 -7.42 -26.79
CA TYR A 41 17.49 -7.16 -26.44
C TYR A 41 17.72 -7.40 -24.95
N GLN A 42 18.67 -8.28 -24.62
CA GLN A 42 19.19 -8.43 -23.27
C GLN A 42 20.72 -8.50 -23.30
N PRO A 43 21.43 -7.61 -22.59
CA PRO A 43 22.88 -7.66 -22.50
C PRO A 43 23.34 -8.93 -21.76
N PHE A 44 24.47 -9.49 -22.18
CA PHE A 44 25.08 -10.66 -21.54
C PHE A 44 26.60 -10.66 -21.72
N SER A 45 27.28 -11.44 -20.88
CA SER A 45 28.72 -11.68 -20.96
C SER A 45 29.00 -13.16 -21.24
N LYS A 46 29.74 -13.45 -22.32
CA LYS A 46 30.17 -14.82 -22.66
C LYS A 46 31.16 -15.41 -21.66
N GLY A 47 31.79 -14.59 -20.82
CA GLY A 47 32.74 -15.01 -19.79
C GLY A 47 32.07 -15.43 -18.49
N ASP A 48 30.74 -15.31 -18.38
CA ASP A 48 30.02 -15.62 -17.16
C ASP A 48 30.01 -17.13 -16.90
N ARG A 49 30.08 -17.49 -15.62
CA ARG A 49 30.10 -18.89 -15.22
C ARG A 49 28.73 -19.53 -15.46
N LEU A 50 28.70 -20.62 -16.20
CA LEU A 50 27.49 -21.41 -16.46
C LEU A 50 27.33 -22.57 -15.47
N GLY A 51 26.11 -23.13 -15.39
CA GLY A 51 25.82 -24.34 -14.60
C GLY A 51 25.18 -24.10 -13.22
N LYS A 52 24.35 -23.06 -13.09
CA LYS A 52 23.48 -22.90 -11.91
C LYS A 52 22.31 -23.89 -12.03
N ILE A 53 22.08 -24.68 -11.00
CA ILE A 53 20.91 -25.57 -10.91
C ILE A 53 19.65 -24.75 -10.58
N SER A 54 18.47 -25.29 -10.86
CA SER A 54 17.20 -24.78 -10.33
C SER A 54 16.64 -25.85 -9.39
N ASP A 55 16.23 -25.45 -8.18
CA ASP A 55 15.74 -26.38 -7.16
C ASP A 55 14.51 -25.77 -6.48
N TRP A 56 13.34 -26.32 -6.79
CA TRP A 56 12.05 -25.92 -6.22
C TRP A 56 11.90 -26.33 -4.75
N THR A 57 12.75 -27.22 -4.23
CA THR A 57 12.76 -27.62 -2.81
C THR A 57 13.65 -26.74 -1.92
N GLY A 58 14.51 -25.92 -2.54
CA GLY A 58 15.41 -24.99 -1.86
C GLY A 58 16.57 -25.63 -1.09
N VAL A 59 16.75 -26.96 -1.15
CA VAL A 59 17.75 -27.70 -0.36
C VAL A 59 19.16 -27.49 -0.91
N ALA A 60 19.32 -27.28 -2.21
CA ALA A 60 20.63 -27.22 -2.86
C ALA A 60 21.41 -25.91 -2.62
N PHE A 61 20.79 -24.87 -2.05
CA PHE A 61 21.36 -23.52 -1.93
C PHE A 61 21.70 -23.08 -0.49
N GLN A 62 21.82 -24.01 0.46
CA GLN A 62 22.13 -23.66 1.86
C GLN A 62 23.44 -22.87 2.02
N ASP A 63 24.41 -23.06 1.12
CA ASP A 63 25.66 -22.32 1.11
C ASP A 63 25.63 -21.17 0.08
N LYS A 64 25.26 -19.96 0.55
CA LYS A 64 25.09 -18.73 -0.26
C LYS A 64 26.33 -18.35 -1.09
N LYS A 65 27.51 -18.90 -0.77
CA LYS A 65 28.76 -18.68 -1.50
C LYS A 65 28.75 -19.19 -2.95
N TYR A 66 27.90 -20.17 -3.28
CA TYR A 66 27.82 -20.71 -4.63
C TYR A 66 26.87 -19.91 -5.52
N ALA A 67 25.76 -19.41 -4.99
CA ALA A 67 24.79 -18.62 -5.74
C ALA A 67 25.42 -17.32 -6.32
N SER A 68 26.29 -16.66 -5.55
CA SER A 68 26.97 -15.44 -5.97
C SER A 68 27.96 -15.62 -7.13
N LYS A 69 28.39 -16.85 -7.45
CA LYS A 69 29.33 -17.13 -8.55
C LYS A 69 28.66 -17.14 -9.94
N TYR A 70 27.33 -17.20 -9.98
CA TYR A 70 26.53 -17.26 -11.20
C TYR A 70 25.75 -15.96 -11.44
N VAL A 71 25.98 -14.92 -10.61
CA VAL A 71 25.41 -13.60 -10.81
C VAL A 71 26.22 -12.91 -11.89
N SER A 72 25.56 -12.52 -12.98
CA SER A 72 26.20 -11.72 -14.02
C SER A 72 26.61 -10.36 -13.46
N GLN A 73 27.86 -9.96 -13.73
CA GLN A 73 28.37 -8.65 -13.32
C GLN A 73 27.98 -7.54 -14.30
N PHE A 74 27.47 -7.90 -15.48
CA PHE A 74 27.17 -6.97 -16.56
C PHE A 74 25.84 -7.31 -17.20
N GLY A 75 24.87 -6.39 -17.12
CA GLY A 75 23.60 -6.54 -17.84
C GLY A 75 22.55 -7.41 -17.16
N SER A 76 22.10 -7.00 -15.97
CA SER A 76 20.91 -7.60 -15.36
C SER A 76 19.67 -7.18 -16.14
N GLY A 77 18.98 -8.14 -16.77
CA GLY A 77 17.72 -7.90 -17.49
C GLY A 77 16.75 -9.07 -17.27
N SER A 78 15.46 -8.77 -17.32
CA SER A 78 14.37 -9.73 -17.13
C SER A 78 13.51 -9.93 -18.39
N GLN A 79 14.03 -9.57 -19.57
CA GLN A 79 13.26 -9.65 -20.83
C GLN A 79 12.91 -11.10 -21.19
N TYR A 80 13.74 -12.05 -20.76
CA TYR A 80 13.50 -13.50 -20.91
C TYR A 80 13.14 -14.18 -19.59
N ALA A 81 12.53 -13.45 -18.64
CA ALA A 81 12.08 -14.01 -17.37
C ALA A 81 10.62 -14.44 -17.43
N TYR A 82 10.32 -15.61 -16.86
CA TYR A 82 8.97 -16.05 -16.59
C TYR A 82 8.65 -15.77 -15.12
N TYR A 83 7.56 -15.05 -14.88
CA TYR A 83 7.02 -14.82 -13.55
C TYR A 83 5.76 -15.68 -13.42
N HIS A 84 5.75 -16.55 -12.41
CA HIS A 84 4.58 -17.35 -12.09
C HIS A 84 3.77 -16.59 -11.03
N ASP A 85 2.65 -15.99 -11.43
CA ASP A 85 1.84 -15.14 -10.55
C ASP A 85 1.16 -15.95 -9.42
N GLU A 86 1.08 -17.28 -9.57
CA GLU A 86 0.50 -18.23 -8.61
C GLU A 86 1.57 -19.23 -8.08
N ASP A 87 2.75 -18.77 -7.66
CA ASP A 87 3.79 -19.63 -7.05
C ASP A 87 3.43 -20.05 -5.60
N GLU A 88 2.21 -20.54 -5.42
CA GLU A 88 1.66 -20.97 -4.16
C GLU A 88 1.51 -22.49 -4.12
N SER A 89 2.04 -23.11 -3.06
CA SER A 89 1.76 -24.52 -2.71
C SER A 89 0.34 -24.73 -2.15
N THR A 90 -0.58 -23.82 -2.44
CA THR A 90 -1.96 -23.79 -1.95
C THR A 90 -2.86 -24.79 -2.69
N PHE A 91 -2.46 -25.24 -3.87
CA PHE A 91 -3.18 -26.29 -4.59
C PHE A 91 -2.90 -27.68 -3.99
N HIS A 92 -3.96 -28.34 -3.54
CA HIS A 92 -3.93 -29.75 -3.15
C HIS A 92 -4.38 -30.64 -4.29
N LEU A 93 -3.59 -31.66 -4.62
CA LEU A 93 -3.99 -32.70 -5.57
C LEU A 93 -5.11 -33.55 -4.96
N VAL A 94 -6.30 -33.51 -5.56
CA VAL A 94 -7.44 -34.34 -5.12
C VAL A 94 -7.22 -35.77 -5.59
N ASP A 95 -6.97 -36.68 -4.65
CA ASP A 95 -6.87 -38.10 -4.92
C ASP A 95 -8.27 -38.70 -5.15
N SER A 96 -8.56 -39.15 -6.37
CA SER A 96 -9.81 -39.83 -6.72
C SER A 96 -9.78 -41.33 -6.40
N THR A 97 -8.68 -41.85 -5.82
CA THR A 97 -8.58 -43.26 -5.45
C THR A 97 -9.22 -43.51 -4.09
N ARG A 98 -10.10 -44.52 -4.03
CA ARG A 98 -10.77 -44.94 -2.78
C ARG A 98 -9.72 -45.47 -1.81
N VAL A 99 -9.42 -44.71 -0.76
CA VAL A 99 -8.55 -45.11 0.35
C VAL A 99 -9.08 -46.41 0.99
N PRO A 100 -8.37 -47.54 0.91
CA PRO A 100 -8.73 -48.76 1.64
C PRO A 100 -8.53 -48.51 3.13
N LYS A 101 -9.59 -48.67 3.94
CA LYS A 101 -9.48 -48.59 5.39
C LYS A 101 -8.52 -49.67 5.90
N PRO A 102 -7.47 -49.32 6.68
CA PRO A 102 -6.62 -50.33 7.30
C PRO A 102 -7.43 -51.15 8.33
N PRO A 103 -7.29 -52.48 8.36
CA PRO A 103 -8.05 -53.32 9.26
C PRO A 103 -7.64 -53.10 10.71
N TYR A 104 -8.66 -52.97 11.55
CA TYR A 104 -8.62 -52.93 13.00
C TYR A 104 -7.82 -54.13 13.54
N GLN A 105 -6.64 -53.92 14.13
CA GLN A 105 -5.98 -54.94 14.95
C GLN A 105 -5.91 -54.50 16.42
N ARG A 106 -6.74 -55.16 17.22
CA ARG A 106 -6.67 -55.23 18.68
C ARG A 106 -5.46 -56.07 19.10
N GLY A 107 -4.58 -55.45 19.89
CA GLY A 107 -3.97 -56.05 21.08
C GLY A 107 -2.73 -56.91 20.90
N ARG A 108 -1.63 -56.56 21.60
CA ARG A 108 -1.18 -57.21 22.85
C ARG A 108 0.25 -56.80 23.22
N PHE A 109 0.38 -56.30 24.46
CA PHE A 109 1.38 -56.66 25.49
C PHE A 109 2.91 -56.61 25.23
N ARG A 110 3.58 -55.69 25.96
CA ARG A 110 4.58 -55.88 27.06
C ARG A 110 5.53 -54.67 27.09
N ALA A 111 5.62 -53.85 28.14
CA ALA A 111 6.05 -54.07 29.53
C ALA A 111 7.56 -54.35 29.69
N GLY A 112 8.23 -53.42 30.38
CA GLY A 112 9.58 -53.54 30.97
C GLY A 112 10.70 -53.10 30.03
N GLN A 113 11.77 -52.45 30.46
CA GLN A 113 12.24 -52.04 31.78
C GLN A 113 13.57 -51.29 31.54
N ARG A 114 13.92 -50.39 32.46
CA ARG A 114 15.30 -50.10 32.92
C ARG A 114 16.29 -49.28 32.05
N ASN A 115 16.70 -48.19 32.70
CA ASN A 115 18.09 -47.78 32.99
C ASN A 115 19.13 -47.67 31.86
N ALA A 116 19.66 -46.46 31.69
CA ALA A 116 21.07 -46.12 31.95
C ALA A 116 21.25 -44.60 31.78
N ARG A 117 21.48 -43.81 32.83
CA ARG A 117 22.80 -43.42 33.36
C ARG A 117 23.83 -43.03 32.27
N GLY A 118 24.04 -41.71 32.15
CA GLY A 118 25.30 -41.09 32.55
C GLY A 118 26.39 -40.89 31.50
N ARG A 119 26.75 -39.63 31.27
CA ARG A 119 28.11 -39.06 31.08
C ARG A 119 27.93 -37.55 30.95
N GLY A 120 28.34 -36.75 31.95
CA GLY A 120 29.72 -36.28 32.12
C GLY A 120 29.89 -35.01 31.27
N GLY A 121 30.22 -33.81 31.74
CA GLY A 121 30.87 -33.36 32.96
C GLY A 121 32.02 -32.43 32.55
N GLN A 122 31.93 -31.12 32.78
CA GLN A 122 33.06 -30.18 32.98
C GLN A 122 32.49 -28.76 33.17
N ARG A 123 32.50 -28.18 34.38
CA ARG A 123 33.61 -27.44 35.03
C ARG A 123 34.15 -26.26 34.21
N GLY A 124 33.95 -25.05 34.74
CA GLY A 124 34.79 -23.88 34.43
C GLY A 124 34.09 -22.53 34.56
N GLY A 125 33.69 -22.14 35.77
CA GLY A 125 33.17 -20.80 36.07
C GLY A 125 33.89 -20.16 37.26
N GLY A 126 34.25 -18.89 37.11
CA GLY A 126 34.85 -18.00 38.13
C GLY A 126 36.37 -18.17 38.26
N GLY A 127 37.25 -17.19 38.09
CA GLY A 127 37.14 -15.73 38.12
C GLY A 127 38.04 -15.21 39.22
N GLN A 128 39.14 -14.51 38.91
CA GLN A 128 39.74 -13.48 39.79
C GLN A 128 40.88 -12.68 39.12
N SER A 129 40.71 -11.36 39.13
CA SER A 129 41.67 -10.27 39.38
C SER A 129 43.03 -10.17 38.65
N GLY A 130 43.30 -8.97 38.12
CA GLY A 130 44.66 -8.50 37.81
C GLY A 130 44.69 -7.10 37.17
N ILE A 131 45.11 -6.11 37.96
CA ILE A 131 45.38 -4.71 37.60
C ILE A 131 46.65 -4.62 36.74
N ALA A 132 46.66 -3.80 35.68
CA ALA A 132 47.71 -2.80 35.35
C ALA A 132 47.80 -2.46 33.84
N GLY A 133 47.66 -1.17 33.54
CA GLY A 133 48.65 -0.41 32.76
C GLY A 133 48.81 -0.64 31.25
N GLY A 134 48.45 0.39 30.47
CA GLY A 134 49.33 0.89 29.40
C GLY A 134 48.88 0.68 27.96
N GLY A 135 48.68 1.79 27.24
CA GLY A 135 48.98 1.90 25.82
C GLY A 135 47.87 1.49 24.84
N MET A 136 46.83 2.32 24.71
CA MET A 136 45.86 2.20 23.61
C MET A 136 46.50 2.71 22.30
N GLN A 137 47.13 1.80 21.55
CA GLN A 137 47.47 2.03 20.15
C GLN A 137 46.18 2.00 19.32
N THR A 138 45.91 3.12 18.69
CA THR A 138 44.92 3.35 17.65
C THR A 138 45.07 2.33 16.52
N LEU A 139 44.19 1.32 16.49
CA LEU A 139 43.97 0.48 15.32
C LEU A 139 42.58 0.79 14.73
N GLY A 140 42.53 1.86 13.92
CA GLY A 140 41.42 2.14 13.04
C GLY A 140 41.32 1.06 11.97
N LYS A 141 40.61 -0.04 12.26
CA LYS A 141 40.01 -0.88 11.23
C LYS A 141 38.55 -0.43 11.10
N GLY A 142 38.34 0.46 10.15
CA GLY A 142 36.99 0.90 9.76
C GLY A 142 36.12 -0.32 9.49
N LEU A 143 35.14 -0.53 10.38
CA LEU A 143 33.91 -1.20 10.02
C LEU A 143 33.36 -0.41 8.84
N LYS A 144 33.55 -0.94 7.63
CA LYS A 144 32.73 -0.53 6.49
C LYS A 144 31.30 -0.81 6.92
N VAL A 145 30.60 0.24 7.34
CA VAL A 145 29.14 0.30 7.34
C VAL A 145 28.78 -0.11 5.93
N ARG A 146 28.26 -1.32 5.79
CA ARG A 146 27.74 -1.82 4.53
C ARG A 146 26.55 -0.92 4.26
N ASP A 147 26.70 0.06 3.37
CA ASP A 147 25.56 0.85 2.90
C ASP A 147 24.48 -0.17 2.52
N PRO A 148 23.31 -0.13 3.17
CA PRO A 148 22.21 -0.99 2.79
C PRO A 148 21.95 -0.68 1.32
N GLN A 149 22.06 -1.69 0.45
CA GLN A 149 21.51 -1.59 -0.89
C GLN A 149 20.01 -1.45 -0.70
N ILE A 150 19.52 -0.20 -0.70
CA ILE A 150 18.09 0.08 -0.70
C ILE A 150 17.56 -0.59 -1.97
N LYS A 151 16.76 -1.65 -1.80
CA LYS A 151 16.07 -2.28 -2.94
C LYS A 151 15.36 -1.19 -3.73
N ILE A 152 15.53 -1.22 -5.06
CA ILE A 152 14.79 -0.35 -5.98
C ILE A 152 13.31 -0.62 -5.70
N ARG A 153 12.55 0.45 -5.42
CA ARG A 153 11.12 0.35 -5.17
C ARG A 153 10.36 0.28 -6.48
N ASP A 154 9.25 -0.44 -6.45
CA ASP A 154 8.37 -0.61 -7.60
C ASP A 154 7.49 0.62 -7.80
N ALA A 155 7.24 0.96 -9.07
CA ALA A 155 6.30 2.00 -9.44
C ALA A 155 4.86 1.50 -9.25
N SER A 156 3.96 2.41 -8.88
CA SER A 156 2.52 2.15 -8.79
C SER A 156 1.88 1.84 -10.14
N VAL A 157 2.49 2.36 -11.22
CA VAL A 157 2.12 2.06 -12.60
C VAL A 157 3.34 2.10 -13.51
N THR A 158 3.34 1.24 -14.53
CA THR A 158 4.37 1.22 -15.58
C THR A 158 4.13 2.35 -16.56
N VAL A 159 5.04 3.33 -16.60
CA VAL A 159 5.01 4.44 -17.56
C VAL A 159 5.21 3.91 -18.97
N ARG A 160 4.28 4.21 -19.87
CA ARG A 160 4.34 3.78 -21.28
C ARG A 160 5.05 4.83 -22.16
N PRO A 161 5.63 4.43 -23.31
CA PRO A 161 6.38 5.35 -24.18
C PRO A 161 5.55 6.46 -24.84
N ASP A 162 4.24 6.27 -24.94
CA ASP A 162 3.26 7.20 -25.50
C ASP A 162 2.76 8.25 -24.49
N TRP A 163 3.14 8.14 -23.21
CA TRP A 163 2.80 9.12 -22.19
C TRP A 163 3.71 10.35 -22.29
N VAL A 164 3.11 11.54 -22.33
CA VAL A 164 3.86 12.80 -22.44
C VAL A 164 4.00 13.44 -21.08
N THR A 165 5.24 13.73 -20.66
CA THR A 165 5.49 14.44 -19.40
C THR A 165 5.11 15.91 -19.53
N ILE A 166 4.15 16.38 -18.72
CA ILE A 166 3.74 17.79 -18.68
C ILE A 166 4.63 18.56 -17.71
N GLU A 167 4.74 18.09 -16.48
CA GLU A 167 5.51 18.76 -15.44
C GLU A 167 6.13 17.79 -14.44
N GLU A 168 7.33 18.13 -13.99
CA GLU A 168 8.04 17.47 -12.91
C GLU A 168 8.19 18.43 -11.71
N MET A 169 7.75 17.99 -10.54
CA MET A 169 7.79 18.79 -9.30
C MET A 169 8.52 18.01 -8.20
N ASP A 170 9.66 18.54 -7.77
CA ASP A 170 10.40 17.98 -6.63
C ASP A 170 9.78 18.40 -5.29
N PHE A 171 10.03 17.60 -4.24
CA PHE A 171 9.49 17.87 -2.91
C PHE A 171 9.98 19.20 -2.29
N PRO A 172 11.23 19.66 -2.53
CA PRO A 172 11.67 20.98 -2.07
C PRO A 172 10.86 22.15 -2.67
N ARG A 173 10.45 22.09 -3.94
CA ARG A 173 9.55 23.10 -4.53
C ARG A 173 8.16 23.03 -3.92
N LEU A 174 7.59 21.83 -3.80
CA LEU A 174 6.24 21.63 -3.24
C LEU A 174 6.13 22.07 -1.78
N SER A 175 7.17 21.82 -0.97
CA SER A 175 7.22 22.23 0.44
C SER A 175 7.23 23.75 0.65
N LYS A 176 7.48 24.55 -0.41
CA LYS A 176 7.48 26.03 -0.35
C LYS A 176 6.17 26.65 -0.82
N LEU A 177 5.27 25.86 -1.41
CA LEU A 177 3.97 26.33 -1.84
C LEU A 177 3.13 26.74 -0.62
N SER A 178 2.26 27.72 -0.79
CA SER A 178 1.39 28.20 0.27
C SER A 178 0.17 28.88 -0.34
N LEU A 179 -1.02 28.53 0.14
CA LEU A 179 -2.27 29.21 -0.16
C LEU A 179 -2.98 29.51 1.17
N PRO A 180 -2.70 30.68 1.78
CA PRO A 180 -3.32 31.07 3.04
C PRO A 180 -4.73 31.61 2.83
N GLY A 181 -5.51 31.66 3.92
CA GLY A 181 -6.82 32.33 3.94
C GLY A 181 -7.97 31.49 3.39
N ILE A 182 -7.76 30.18 3.18
CA ILE A 182 -8.84 29.24 2.88
C ILE A 182 -9.73 29.10 4.12
N LYS A 183 -11.03 29.33 3.92
CA LYS A 183 -12.05 29.20 4.98
C LYS A 183 -12.37 27.73 5.25
N GLU A 184 -13.08 27.49 6.35
CA GLU A 184 -13.71 26.18 6.56
C GLU A 184 -14.69 25.86 5.43
N GLY A 185 -14.85 24.57 5.12
CA GLY A 185 -15.68 24.14 4.01
C GLY A 185 -17.16 24.31 4.32
N ASP A 186 -17.94 24.76 3.35
CA ASP A 186 -19.40 24.85 3.51
C ASP A 186 -20.03 23.48 3.22
N ASP A 187 -20.87 22.99 4.13
CA ASP A 187 -21.60 21.73 3.95
C ASP A 187 -22.68 21.91 2.87
N ILE A 188 -22.65 21.06 1.84
CA ILE A 188 -23.66 21.00 0.78
C ILE A 188 -24.70 19.93 1.11
N MET A 189 -24.24 18.76 1.54
CA MET A 189 -25.09 17.59 1.77
C MET A 189 -24.44 16.64 2.78
N GLY A 190 -25.25 16.06 3.67
CA GLY A 190 -24.83 14.99 4.57
C GLY A 190 -25.63 13.71 4.31
N CYS A 191 -24.92 12.59 4.17
CA CYS A 191 -25.48 11.29 3.84
C CYS A 191 -25.00 10.20 4.80
N GLY A 192 -25.82 9.19 5.04
CA GLY A 192 -25.46 7.99 5.82
C GLY A 192 -25.83 8.06 7.29
N GLU A 193 -25.32 7.10 8.05
CA GLU A 193 -25.67 6.91 9.45
C GLU A 193 -24.42 6.56 10.27
N LEU A 194 -24.36 7.08 11.50
CA LEU A 194 -23.24 6.88 12.42
C LEU A 194 -23.70 6.15 13.67
N GLU A 195 -22.97 5.11 14.05
CA GLU A 195 -23.08 4.48 15.36
C GLU A 195 -22.37 5.33 16.43
N TYR A 196 -22.80 5.19 17.69
CA TYR A 196 -22.20 5.92 18.80
C TYR A 196 -20.93 5.23 19.29
N TYR A 197 -19.88 6.00 19.52
CA TYR A 197 -18.63 5.50 20.10
C TYR A 197 -18.84 4.98 21.53
N ASP A 198 -18.32 3.78 21.80
CA ASP A 198 -18.34 3.22 23.14
C ASP A 198 -17.16 3.72 23.99
N LYS A 199 -17.45 4.68 24.86
CA LYS A 199 -16.49 5.23 25.84
C LYS A 199 -15.88 4.19 26.78
N THR A 200 -16.39 2.95 26.87
CA THR A 200 -15.67 1.92 27.65
C THR A 200 -14.30 1.57 27.06
N TYR A 201 -14.08 1.79 25.76
CA TYR A 201 -12.79 1.58 25.11
C TYR A 201 -11.72 2.59 25.52
N ASP A 202 -12.10 3.78 26.02
CA ASP A 202 -11.16 4.76 26.57
C ASP A 202 -10.48 4.27 27.87
N ARG A 203 -11.03 3.22 28.51
CA ARG A 203 -10.45 2.59 29.71
C ARG A 203 -9.53 1.40 29.40
N VAL A 204 -9.44 0.98 28.13
CA VAL A 204 -8.53 -0.08 27.70
C VAL A 204 -7.09 0.41 27.84
N ASN A 205 -6.23 -0.43 28.41
CA ASN A 205 -4.82 -0.16 28.65
C ASN A 205 -4.02 -1.47 28.54
N VAL A 206 -2.69 -1.41 28.58
CA VAL A 206 -1.84 -2.59 28.34
C VAL A 206 -2.04 -3.73 29.36
N LYS A 207 -2.61 -3.44 30.53
CA LYS A 207 -2.92 -4.46 31.57
C LYS A 207 -4.32 -5.04 31.42
N ASN A 208 -5.21 -4.34 30.73
CA ASN A 208 -6.59 -4.74 30.46
C ASN A 208 -6.87 -4.59 28.97
N GLU A 209 -6.06 -5.29 28.17
CA GLU A 209 -6.19 -5.33 26.71
C GLU A 209 -7.47 -6.04 26.30
N LYS A 210 -8.03 -5.67 25.14
CA LYS A 210 -9.19 -6.34 24.54
C LYS A 210 -8.79 -7.02 23.24
N PRO A 211 -9.19 -8.28 22.98
CA PRO A 211 -8.98 -8.89 21.68
C PRO A 211 -9.65 -8.08 20.56
N LEU A 212 -8.95 -7.88 19.45
CA LEU A 212 -9.56 -7.36 18.24
C LEU A 212 -10.46 -8.45 17.64
N GLN A 213 -11.70 -8.09 17.32
CA GLN A 213 -12.70 -8.97 16.74
C GLN A 213 -12.77 -8.72 15.24
N SER A 214 -12.95 -9.78 14.47
CA SER A 214 -13.27 -9.64 13.05
C SER A 214 -14.71 -9.14 12.94
N VAL A 215 -14.90 -8.03 12.23
CA VAL A 215 -16.21 -7.42 12.01
C VAL A 215 -16.58 -7.61 10.54
N ASN A 216 -17.69 -8.32 10.29
CA ASN A 216 -18.21 -8.49 8.93
C ASN A 216 -19.12 -7.30 8.60
N ARG A 217 -18.56 -6.28 7.95
CA ARG A 217 -19.27 -5.08 7.49
C ARG A 217 -18.81 -4.72 6.09
N ILE A 218 -19.70 -4.13 5.31
CA ILE A 218 -19.40 -3.66 3.96
C ILE A 218 -18.74 -2.27 4.06
N PHE A 219 -17.54 -2.14 3.48
CA PHE A 219 -16.79 -0.89 3.37
C PHE A 219 -16.74 -0.45 1.91
N HIS A 220 -17.37 0.68 1.60
CA HIS A 220 -17.40 1.23 0.24
C HIS A 220 -16.16 2.08 -0.01
N THR A 221 -15.42 1.76 -1.06
CA THR A 221 -14.23 2.51 -1.51
C THR A 221 -14.46 3.17 -2.86
N VAL A 222 -15.67 3.70 -3.10
CA VAL A 222 -16.11 4.29 -4.38
C VAL A 222 -15.27 5.53 -4.76
N THR A 223 -14.79 5.60 -6.01
CA THR A 223 -14.03 6.75 -6.56
C THR A 223 -14.95 7.95 -6.87
N THR A 224 -14.39 9.05 -7.38
CA THR A 224 -15.09 10.32 -7.60
C THR A 224 -16.11 10.24 -8.74
N THR A 225 -15.77 9.65 -9.88
CA THR A 225 -16.66 9.54 -11.05
C THR A 225 -17.84 8.59 -10.84
N ASP A 226 -17.65 7.55 -10.03
CA ASP A 226 -18.69 6.56 -9.75
C ASP A 226 -19.72 7.06 -8.72
N ASP A 227 -19.34 8.07 -7.95
CA ASP A 227 -20.19 8.66 -6.93
C ASP A 227 -21.42 9.37 -7.56
N PRO A 228 -22.65 8.89 -7.28
CA PRO A 228 -23.86 9.45 -7.88
C PRO A 228 -24.16 10.86 -7.38
N ILE A 229 -23.74 11.22 -6.17
CA ILE A 229 -23.94 12.56 -5.61
C ILE A 229 -22.97 13.53 -6.26
N ILE A 230 -21.69 13.16 -6.43
CA ILE A 230 -20.73 14.00 -7.16
C ILE A 230 -21.17 14.22 -8.61
N ARG A 231 -21.65 13.18 -9.31
CA ARG A 231 -22.21 13.32 -10.67
C ARG A 231 -23.42 14.25 -10.74
N LYS A 232 -24.21 14.34 -9.67
CA LYS A 232 -25.33 15.29 -9.57
C LYS A 232 -24.83 16.70 -9.29
N LEU A 233 -23.95 16.86 -8.30
CA LEU A 233 -23.35 18.14 -7.94
C LEU A 233 -22.55 18.73 -9.09
N SER A 234 -21.92 17.89 -9.91
CA SER A 234 -21.14 18.35 -11.04
C SER A 234 -21.97 19.08 -12.10
N LYS A 235 -23.29 18.94 -12.10
CA LYS A 235 -24.18 19.68 -13.00
C LYS A 235 -24.55 21.06 -12.47
N THR A 236 -24.38 21.30 -11.17
CA THR A 236 -24.90 22.49 -10.47
C THR A 236 -23.84 23.36 -9.83
N GLU A 237 -22.81 22.77 -9.21
CA GLU A 237 -21.79 23.50 -8.42
C GLU A 237 -20.40 22.87 -8.58
N GLY A 238 -19.35 23.70 -8.43
CA GLY A 238 -17.96 23.25 -8.42
C GLY A 238 -17.27 23.26 -9.78
N THR A 239 -15.94 23.22 -9.73
CA THR A 239 -15.05 23.03 -10.89
C THR A 239 -14.04 21.91 -10.65
N VAL A 240 -13.85 21.48 -9.40
CA VAL A 240 -12.94 20.39 -9.04
C VAL A 240 -13.68 19.42 -8.12
N TYR A 241 -13.66 18.14 -8.44
CA TYR A 241 -14.33 17.08 -7.70
C TYR A 241 -13.33 16.01 -7.25
N VAL A 242 -13.41 15.60 -5.99
CA VAL A 242 -12.45 14.67 -5.40
C VAL A 242 -13.02 13.99 -4.15
N THR A 243 -12.46 12.85 -3.74
CA THR A 243 -12.69 12.26 -2.41
C THR A 243 -11.62 12.69 -1.42
N ASP A 244 -11.92 12.70 -0.12
CA ASP A 244 -10.96 13.06 0.93
C ASP A 244 -9.67 12.22 0.91
N THR A 245 -9.74 10.95 0.52
CA THR A 245 -8.61 10.03 0.45
C THR A 245 -7.64 10.39 -0.68
N ILE A 246 -8.17 10.75 -1.85
CA ILE A 246 -7.39 11.25 -2.98
C ILE A 246 -6.80 12.62 -2.64
N LEU A 247 -7.63 13.51 -2.07
CA LEU A 247 -7.22 14.86 -1.68
C LEU A 247 -6.12 14.84 -0.61
N ALA A 248 -6.25 14.00 0.41
CA ALA A 248 -5.25 13.84 1.46
C ALA A 248 -3.91 13.31 0.92
N THR A 249 -3.95 12.45 -0.11
CA THR A 249 -2.75 11.94 -0.78
C THR A 249 -2.01 13.05 -1.53
N LEU A 250 -2.73 13.92 -2.25
CA LEU A 250 -2.16 15.10 -2.91
C LEU A 250 -1.60 16.10 -1.90
N MET A 251 -2.38 16.45 -0.88
CA MET A 251 -1.99 17.42 0.16
C MET A 251 -0.76 16.98 0.96
N CYS A 252 -0.58 15.67 1.18
CA CYS A 252 0.52 15.12 1.95
C CYS A 252 1.65 14.53 1.09
N CYS A 253 1.68 14.81 -0.22
CA CYS A 253 2.58 14.14 -1.17
C CYS A 253 4.06 14.22 -0.76
N THR A 254 4.49 15.32 -0.14
CA THR A 254 5.89 15.56 0.27
C THR A 254 6.38 14.64 1.38
N ARG A 255 5.49 13.89 2.03
CA ARG A 255 5.80 12.88 3.05
C ARG A 255 5.82 11.45 2.51
N SER A 256 5.38 11.24 1.27
CA SER A 256 5.27 9.91 0.67
C SER A 256 6.64 9.37 0.23
N ASN A 257 6.87 8.09 0.50
CA ASN A 257 8.07 7.36 0.12
C ASN A 257 7.76 6.21 -0.85
N TYR A 258 6.59 5.57 -0.74
CA TYR A 258 6.12 4.63 -1.74
C TYR A 258 5.54 5.35 -2.96
N SER A 259 5.43 4.64 -4.08
CA SER A 259 4.80 5.19 -5.29
C SER A 259 3.29 5.10 -5.15
N TRP A 260 2.60 6.10 -5.68
CA TRP A 260 1.15 6.16 -5.82
C TRP A 260 0.86 6.94 -7.09
N ASP A 261 -0.35 6.77 -7.63
CA ASP A 261 -0.83 7.49 -8.80
C ASP A 261 -2.31 7.84 -8.65
N ILE A 262 -2.72 8.94 -9.29
CA ILE A 262 -4.08 9.46 -9.32
C ILE A 262 -4.38 9.87 -10.77
N VAL A 263 -5.53 9.45 -11.27
CA VAL A 263 -6.04 9.83 -12.59
C VAL A 263 -6.77 11.16 -12.45
N ILE A 264 -6.57 12.05 -13.41
CA ILE A 264 -7.27 13.33 -13.47
C ILE A 264 -7.95 13.42 -14.83
N GLU A 265 -9.27 13.50 -14.85
CA GLU A 265 -10.04 13.69 -16.07
C GLU A 265 -10.50 15.15 -16.17
N LYS A 266 -10.14 15.80 -17.28
CA LYS A 266 -10.56 17.17 -17.57
C LYS A 266 -11.64 17.18 -18.64
N ILE A 267 -12.81 17.73 -18.29
CA ILE A 267 -13.96 17.90 -19.19
C ILE A 267 -14.42 19.35 -19.11
N GLY A 268 -14.13 20.14 -20.16
CA GLY A 268 -14.38 21.58 -20.18
C GLY A 268 -13.62 22.32 -19.08
N ASP A 269 -14.36 22.93 -18.16
CA ASP A 269 -13.87 23.66 -17.00
C ASP A 269 -13.88 22.84 -15.69
N LYS A 270 -14.08 21.53 -15.81
CA LYS A 270 -14.20 20.61 -14.66
C LYS A 270 -13.07 19.61 -14.61
N LEU A 271 -12.59 19.36 -13.40
CA LEU A 271 -11.60 18.33 -13.09
C LEU A 271 -12.20 17.29 -12.15
N PHE A 272 -12.04 16.02 -12.51
CA PHE A 272 -12.37 14.88 -11.67
C PHE A 272 -11.08 14.17 -11.30
N PHE A 273 -10.83 14.01 -10.01
CA PHE A 273 -9.66 13.31 -9.50
C PHE A 273 -10.08 11.93 -9.03
N ASP A 274 -9.58 10.89 -9.70
CA ASP A 274 -9.97 9.50 -9.49
C ASP A 274 -8.78 8.63 -9.11
N LYS A 275 -9.08 7.57 -8.36
CA LYS A 275 -8.14 6.48 -8.13
C LYS A 275 -8.48 5.36 -9.10
N ARG A 276 -7.47 4.58 -9.49
CA ARG A 276 -7.68 3.40 -10.34
C ARG A 276 -8.26 2.26 -9.51
N ASP A 277 -9.25 1.59 -10.08
CA ASP A 277 -9.74 0.33 -9.55
C ASP A 277 -8.65 -0.74 -9.61
N ASN A 278 -8.72 -1.72 -8.70
CA ASN A 278 -7.76 -2.83 -8.59
C ASN A 278 -6.31 -2.43 -8.24
N THR A 279 -6.11 -1.27 -7.62
CA THR A 279 -4.81 -0.85 -7.08
C THR A 279 -4.73 -0.97 -5.57
N GLU A 280 -3.51 -0.89 -5.03
CA GLU A 280 -3.26 -0.83 -3.58
C GLU A 280 -3.51 0.55 -2.97
N PHE A 281 -4.20 1.47 -3.65
CA PHE A 281 -4.34 2.87 -3.22
C PHE A 281 -4.99 3.01 -1.84
N ASP A 282 -5.98 2.15 -1.54
CA ASP A 282 -6.69 2.13 -0.26
C ASP A 282 -5.92 1.40 0.86
N LEU A 283 -4.82 0.70 0.53
CA LEU A 283 -4.04 0.00 1.53
C LEU A 283 -3.23 0.97 2.40
N LEU A 284 -3.23 0.70 3.70
CA LEU A 284 -2.50 1.49 4.68
C LEU A 284 -1.03 1.06 4.75
N THR A 285 -0.11 1.94 4.36
CA THR A 285 1.32 1.67 4.43
C THR A 285 1.80 1.49 5.89
N VAL A 286 2.84 0.66 6.09
CA VAL A 286 3.39 0.34 7.42
C VAL A 286 4.90 0.58 7.42
N ASN A 287 5.38 1.42 8.34
CA ASN A 287 6.79 1.79 8.47
C ASN A 287 7.40 2.40 7.18
N GLU A 288 6.57 3.02 6.33
CA GLU A 288 6.94 3.61 5.04
C GLU A 288 8.09 4.63 5.16
N THR A 289 8.06 5.46 6.20
CA THR A 289 9.01 6.56 6.44
C THR A 289 10.02 6.23 7.53
N ALA A 290 10.12 4.95 7.92
CA ALA A 290 11.20 4.48 8.79
C ALA A 290 12.57 4.66 8.10
N VAL A 291 13.63 4.70 8.90
CA VAL A 291 15.02 4.75 8.38
C VAL A 291 15.29 3.53 7.50
N GLU A 292 14.81 2.37 7.93
CA GLU A 292 14.82 1.13 7.18
C GLU A 292 13.37 0.63 7.07
N PRO A 293 12.66 0.93 5.96
CA PRO A 293 11.34 0.37 5.71
C PRO A 293 11.40 -1.16 5.54
N PRO A 294 10.29 -1.89 5.75
CA PRO A 294 10.25 -3.33 5.54
C PRO A 294 10.71 -3.70 4.11
N GLN A 295 11.56 -4.74 3.99
CA GLN A 295 12.11 -5.21 2.70
C GLN A 295 11.93 -6.71 2.46
N ASP A 296 11.17 -7.38 3.31
CA ASP A 296 10.89 -8.80 3.19
C ASP A 296 10.10 -9.09 1.90
N ASP A 297 10.37 -10.25 1.28
CA ASP A 297 9.75 -10.67 0.02
C ASP A 297 8.31 -11.22 0.26
N GLY A 298 7.52 -11.35 -0.81
CA GLY A 298 6.06 -11.58 -0.77
C GLY A 298 5.55 -12.71 0.14
N ASN A 299 6.29 -13.81 0.26
CA ASN A 299 5.91 -14.94 1.11
C ASN A 299 6.12 -14.69 2.62
N SER A 300 6.82 -13.61 3.00
CA SER A 300 6.97 -13.22 4.40
C SER A 300 5.71 -12.55 4.90
N LEU A 301 5.29 -12.90 6.12
CA LEU A 301 4.21 -12.20 6.83
C LEU A 301 4.52 -10.71 7.10
N ASN A 302 5.80 -10.31 6.97
CA ASN A 302 6.27 -8.94 7.17
C ASN A 302 6.68 -8.26 5.86
N SER A 303 6.28 -8.80 4.70
CA SER A 303 6.43 -8.09 3.43
C SER A 303 5.60 -6.79 3.45
N PRO A 304 6.02 -5.72 2.75
CA PRO A 304 5.29 -4.46 2.73
C PRO A 304 3.80 -4.62 2.37
N ARG A 305 3.50 -5.46 1.37
CA ARG A 305 2.13 -5.77 0.93
C ARG A 305 1.32 -6.48 2.02
N ASN A 306 1.87 -7.53 2.63
CA ASN A 306 1.16 -8.27 3.69
C ASN A 306 0.92 -7.41 4.94
N LEU A 307 1.88 -6.56 5.30
CA LEU A 307 1.71 -5.60 6.39
C LEU A 307 0.64 -4.56 6.06
N ALA A 308 0.55 -4.10 4.80
CA ALA A 308 -0.47 -3.15 4.39
C ALA A 308 -1.88 -3.76 4.38
N LEU A 309 -2.02 -5.00 3.92
CA LEU A 309 -3.26 -5.77 4.01
C LEU A 309 -3.70 -5.94 5.47
N GLU A 310 -2.78 -6.38 6.35
CA GLU A 310 -3.05 -6.54 7.77
C GLU A 310 -3.43 -5.22 8.44
N ALA A 311 -2.72 -4.12 8.17
CA ALA A 311 -3.01 -2.82 8.74
C ALA A 311 -4.39 -2.29 8.32
N THR A 312 -4.78 -2.52 7.07
CA THR A 312 -6.09 -2.15 6.54
C THR A 312 -7.19 -2.97 7.20
N PHE A 313 -7.00 -4.29 7.32
CA PHE A 313 -7.90 -5.17 8.06
C PHE A 313 -8.07 -4.75 9.53
N ILE A 314 -6.96 -4.46 10.22
CA ILE A 314 -6.99 -3.95 11.60
C ILE A 314 -7.79 -2.65 11.68
N ASN A 315 -7.59 -1.72 10.75
CA ASN A 315 -8.25 -0.43 10.75
C ASN A 315 -9.77 -0.56 10.53
N HIS A 316 -10.20 -1.42 9.59
CA HIS A 316 -11.62 -1.73 9.36
C HIS A 316 -12.27 -2.35 10.59
N ASN A 317 -11.64 -3.35 11.19
CA ASN A 317 -12.20 -4.01 12.38
C ASN A 317 -12.26 -3.07 13.58
N PHE A 318 -11.18 -2.32 13.83
CA PHE A 318 -11.11 -1.40 14.96
C PHE A 318 -12.15 -0.28 14.84
N SER A 319 -12.34 0.30 13.64
CA SER A 319 -13.28 1.41 13.45
C SER A 319 -14.71 1.04 13.82
N GLN A 320 -15.10 -0.23 13.63
CA GLN A 320 -16.43 -0.72 13.95
C GLN A 320 -16.53 -1.31 15.36
N GLN A 321 -15.50 -2.04 15.82
CA GLN A 321 -15.53 -2.72 17.12
C GLN A 321 -15.64 -1.75 18.31
N VAL A 322 -15.13 -0.53 18.18
CA VAL A 322 -15.20 0.49 19.25
C VAL A 322 -16.54 1.23 19.31
N LEU A 323 -17.50 0.84 18.48
CA LEU A 323 -18.82 1.44 18.42
C LEU A 323 -19.84 0.59 19.17
N ARG A 324 -20.96 1.22 19.52
CA ARG A 324 -22.14 0.53 20.04
C ARG A 324 -22.95 0.02 18.86
N SER A 325 -22.63 -1.18 18.43
CA SER A 325 -23.37 -1.88 17.38
C SER A 325 -24.45 -2.79 17.98
N GLY A 326 -25.62 -2.84 17.35
CA GLY A 326 -26.70 -3.76 17.69
C GLY A 326 -28.06 -3.25 17.24
N PRO A 327 -29.08 -4.12 17.11
CA PRO A 327 -30.40 -3.74 16.61
C PRO A 327 -31.15 -2.77 17.54
N ASN A 328 -30.78 -2.72 18.82
CA ASN A 328 -31.38 -1.84 19.82
C ASN A 328 -30.54 -0.60 20.15
N GLU A 329 -29.35 -0.45 19.55
CA GLU A 329 -28.49 0.71 19.78
C GLU A 329 -28.91 1.85 18.83
N PRO A 330 -29.06 3.08 19.33
CA PRO A 330 -29.43 4.21 18.49
C PRO A 330 -28.31 4.54 17.49
N ARG A 331 -28.70 5.02 16.31
CA ARG A 331 -27.80 5.57 15.29
C ARG A 331 -28.14 7.04 15.04
N TYR A 332 -27.11 7.84 14.79
CA TYR A 332 -27.29 9.20 14.30
C TYR A 332 -27.48 9.17 12.79
N LYS A 333 -28.63 9.62 12.31
CA LYS A 333 -28.96 9.65 10.87
C LYS A 333 -28.78 11.05 10.32
N PHE A 334 -28.12 11.15 9.17
CA PHE A 334 -28.11 12.39 8.39
C PHE A 334 -29.42 12.56 7.60
N GLU A 335 -29.56 13.70 6.92
CA GLU A 335 -30.76 14.02 6.13
C GLU A 335 -30.98 13.01 4.99
N HIS A 336 -29.90 12.52 4.38
CA HIS A 336 -29.96 11.57 3.28
C HIS A 336 -29.37 10.20 3.67
N PRO A 337 -29.86 9.11 3.08
CA PRO A 337 -29.29 7.78 3.30
C PRO A 337 -27.90 7.66 2.65
N ASN A 338 -27.21 6.56 2.94
CA ASN A 338 -25.94 6.25 2.29
C ASN A 338 -26.17 6.03 0.77
N PRO A 339 -25.49 6.77 -0.12
CA PRO A 339 -25.75 6.73 -1.56
C PRO A 339 -25.19 5.48 -2.27
N PHE A 340 -24.46 4.62 -1.57
CA PHE A 340 -23.79 3.45 -2.14
C PHE A 340 -24.47 2.12 -1.79
N VAL A 341 -25.54 2.17 -1.00
CA VAL A 341 -26.17 0.99 -0.41
C VAL A 341 -27.41 0.65 -1.20
N SER A 342 -27.54 -0.63 -1.57
CA SER A 342 -28.78 -1.20 -2.07
C SER A 342 -29.72 -1.61 -0.92
N ASP A 343 -31.02 -1.75 -1.19
CA ASP A 343 -32.01 -2.15 -0.17
C ASP A 343 -31.67 -3.51 0.50
N GLU A 344 -30.90 -4.37 -0.17
CA GLU A 344 -30.48 -5.69 0.33
C GLU A 344 -29.28 -5.63 1.29
N GLU A 345 -28.45 -4.60 1.18
CA GLU A 345 -27.24 -4.40 2.00
C GLU A 345 -27.54 -3.60 3.28
N GLU A 346 -28.78 -3.12 3.44
CA GLU A 346 -29.19 -2.29 4.55
C GLU A 346 -29.05 -3.03 5.90
N GLY A 347 -28.11 -2.60 6.73
CA GLY A 347 -27.80 -3.21 8.04
C GLY A 347 -26.44 -3.90 8.12
N GLU A 348 -25.86 -4.28 6.98
CA GLU A 348 -24.51 -4.89 6.91
C GLU A 348 -23.40 -3.85 6.67
N VAL A 349 -23.79 -2.64 6.28
CA VAL A 349 -22.87 -1.53 5.98
C VAL A 349 -22.18 -1.03 7.25
N ALA A 350 -20.90 -0.70 7.14
CA ALA A 350 -20.12 -0.07 8.18
C ALA A 350 -20.74 1.27 8.63
N SER A 351 -20.54 1.64 9.90
CA SER A 351 -20.84 2.99 10.38
C SER A 351 -19.94 3.98 9.64
N VAL A 352 -20.56 4.78 8.77
CA VAL A 352 -19.90 5.83 7.99
C VAL A 352 -20.95 6.85 7.55
N ALA A 353 -20.56 8.12 7.57
CA ALA A 353 -21.34 9.20 6.97
C ALA A 353 -20.47 10.02 6.04
N TYR A 354 -21.06 10.44 4.93
CA TYR A 354 -20.43 11.23 3.90
C TYR A 354 -20.93 12.67 3.99
N ARG A 355 -20.01 13.63 4.10
CA ARG A 355 -20.30 15.06 3.95
C ARG A 355 -19.71 15.55 2.64
N TYR A 356 -20.55 16.10 1.78
CA TYR A 356 -20.12 16.80 0.59
C TYR A 356 -19.93 18.26 0.96
N ARG A 357 -18.70 18.73 0.85
CA ARG A 357 -18.30 20.07 1.30
C ARG A 357 -17.67 20.84 0.15
N LYS A 358 -17.82 22.16 0.16
CA LYS A 358 -17.20 23.05 -0.83
C LYS A 358 -16.24 24.06 -0.23
N TRP A 359 -15.20 24.36 -1.00
CA TRP A 359 -14.21 25.40 -0.69
C TRP A 359 -13.99 26.29 -1.91
N ASP A 360 -14.02 27.60 -1.69
CA ASP A 360 -13.52 28.57 -2.67
C ASP A 360 -12.01 28.69 -2.52
N LEU A 361 -11.27 28.25 -3.55
CA LEU A 361 -9.82 28.32 -3.59
C LEU A 361 -9.31 29.60 -4.27
N GLY A 362 -10.21 30.50 -4.69
CA GLY A 362 -9.93 31.74 -5.41
C GLY A 362 -9.72 31.54 -6.91
N GLY A 363 -9.80 32.63 -7.68
CA GLY A 363 -9.57 32.58 -9.14
C GLY A 363 -10.59 31.72 -9.91
N GLY A 364 -11.81 31.61 -9.39
CA GLY A 364 -12.90 30.83 -10.00
C GLY A 364 -12.84 29.32 -9.73
N ILE A 365 -11.87 28.85 -8.94
CA ILE A 365 -11.74 27.44 -8.59
C ILE A 365 -12.57 27.13 -7.35
N VAL A 366 -13.61 26.30 -7.52
CA VAL A 366 -14.45 25.82 -6.44
C VAL A 366 -14.27 24.31 -6.30
N LEU A 367 -13.66 23.90 -5.19
CA LEU A 367 -13.47 22.51 -4.85
C LEU A 367 -14.73 21.95 -4.20
N VAL A 368 -15.19 20.79 -4.65
CA VAL A 368 -16.20 19.97 -3.99
C VAL A 368 -15.54 18.64 -3.63
N ALA A 369 -15.55 18.30 -2.34
CA ALA A 369 -15.00 17.03 -1.88
C ALA A 369 -16.01 16.22 -1.07
N ARG A 370 -16.00 14.90 -1.25
CA ARG A 370 -16.65 13.94 -0.34
C ARG A 370 -15.71 13.67 0.83
N CYS A 371 -16.15 13.99 2.04
CA CYS A 371 -15.43 13.75 3.29
C CYS A 371 -16.20 12.77 4.18
N GLU A 372 -15.49 12.12 5.11
CA GLU A 372 -16.05 11.02 5.88
C GLU A 372 -15.95 11.24 7.41
N HIS A 373 -17.00 10.82 8.13
CA HIS A 373 -16.97 10.58 9.57
C HIS A 373 -17.21 9.10 9.86
N ASP A 374 -16.56 8.58 10.90
CA ASP A 374 -16.64 7.16 11.27
C ASP A 374 -17.68 6.93 12.39
N ALA A 375 -17.87 7.91 13.29
CA ALA A 375 -18.78 7.79 14.43
C ALA A 375 -19.21 9.13 15.05
N VAL A 376 -20.13 9.06 16.01
CA VAL A 376 -20.48 10.18 16.90
C VAL A 376 -20.26 9.85 18.37
N VAL A 377 -20.02 10.86 19.19
CA VAL A 377 -20.00 10.72 20.64
C VAL A 377 -20.71 11.90 21.29
N GLN A 378 -21.54 11.62 22.29
CA GLN A 378 -22.16 12.68 23.08
C GLN A 378 -21.21 13.13 24.19
N SER A 379 -20.90 14.41 24.25
CA SER A 379 -20.13 15.02 25.34
C SER A 379 -20.89 14.92 26.68
N PRO A 380 -20.21 15.07 27.83
CA PRO A 380 -20.90 15.14 29.13
C PRO A 380 -21.95 16.27 29.20
N ASN A 381 -21.80 17.31 28.36
CA ASN A 381 -22.70 18.46 28.29
C ASN A 381 -23.89 18.23 27.35
N GLY A 382 -24.00 17.06 26.73
CA GLY A 382 -25.07 16.70 25.80
C GLY A 382 -24.80 17.07 24.33
N GLU A 383 -23.75 17.84 24.05
CA GLU A 383 -23.34 18.22 22.68
C GLU A 383 -22.80 17.02 21.91
N LEU A 384 -23.22 16.86 20.66
CA LEU A 384 -22.78 15.79 19.77
C LEU A 384 -21.46 16.15 19.11
N GLN A 385 -20.50 15.22 19.11
CA GLN A 385 -19.20 15.39 18.48
C GLN A 385 -18.97 14.32 17.42
N PHE A 386 -18.47 14.71 16.26
CA PHE A 386 -18.13 13.84 15.14
C PHE A 386 -16.69 13.34 15.26
N LEU A 387 -16.49 12.07 14.92
CA LEU A 387 -15.23 11.37 15.11
C LEU A 387 -14.68 10.84 13.78
N THR A 388 -13.37 11.01 13.61
CA THR A 388 -12.57 10.19 12.69
C THR A 388 -11.81 9.15 13.52
N ILE A 389 -11.96 7.86 13.21
CA ILE A 389 -11.40 6.74 13.98
C ILE A 389 -10.42 5.98 13.09
N LYS A 390 -9.16 5.90 13.52
CA LYS A 390 -8.08 5.17 12.81
C LYS A 390 -7.29 4.29 13.77
N ALA A 391 -6.65 3.24 13.28
CA ALA A 391 -5.87 2.30 14.08
C ALA A 391 -4.39 2.33 13.69
N LEU A 392 -3.52 2.61 14.66
CA LEU A 392 -2.10 2.33 14.57
C LEU A 392 -1.87 0.84 14.86
N ASN A 393 -0.94 0.23 14.12
CA ASN A 393 -0.63 -1.19 14.23
C ASN A 393 0.86 -1.44 14.61
N GLU A 394 1.10 -2.30 15.61
CA GLU A 394 2.42 -2.83 15.97
C GLU A 394 2.51 -4.29 15.52
N TRP A 395 3.51 -4.59 14.67
CA TRP A 395 3.78 -5.94 14.17
C TRP A 395 4.90 -6.61 14.97
N ASP A 396 6.17 -6.34 14.64
CA ASP A 396 7.35 -6.78 15.40
C ASP A 396 8.23 -5.57 15.72
N SER A 397 8.16 -5.08 16.96
CA SER A 397 8.88 -3.88 17.40
C SER A 397 10.40 -4.03 17.34
N LYS A 398 10.94 -5.27 17.44
CA LYS A 398 12.39 -5.50 17.37
C LYS A 398 12.87 -5.42 15.93
N LEU A 399 12.14 -6.04 14.99
CA LEU A 399 12.47 -5.96 13.56
C LEU A 399 12.21 -4.57 12.99
N ALA A 400 11.16 -3.89 13.46
CA ALA A 400 10.84 -2.52 13.07
C ALA A 400 11.80 -1.46 13.64
N ASN A 401 12.74 -1.87 14.51
CA ASN A 401 13.57 -0.96 15.32
C ASN A 401 12.71 0.11 16.04
N GLY A 402 11.59 -0.33 16.60
CA GLY A 402 10.58 0.48 17.24
C GLY A 402 10.58 0.33 18.76
N VAL A 403 9.70 1.10 19.40
CA VAL A 403 9.46 1.03 20.84
C VAL A 403 8.39 -0.03 21.11
N GLU A 404 8.62 -0.96 22.03
CA GLU A 404 7.64 -2.02 22.37
C GLU A 404 6.45 -1.45 23.16
N TRP A 405 5.24 -1.52 22.58
CA TRP A 405 4.07 -0.82 23.11
C TRP A 405 3.61 -1.36 24.47
N ARG A 406 3.59 -2.68 24.67
CA ARG A 406 3.18 -3.30 25.94
C ARG A 406 3.98 -2.82 27.15
N GLN A 407 5.23 -2.41 26.94
CA GLN A 407 6.09 -1.90 28.01
C GLN A 407 5.99 -0.38 28.18
N LYS A 408 5.65 0.35 27.11
CA LYS A 408 5.87 1.80 27.01
C LYS A 408 4.62 2.64 26.85
N LEU A 409 3.48 2.07 26.45
CA LEU A 409 2.27 2.85 26.17
C LEU A 409 1.67 3.53 27.41
N ASP A 410 1.77 2.87 28.58
CA ASP A 410 1.27 3.40 29.85
C ASP A 410 2.22 4.44 30.48
N THR A 411 3.53 4.28 30.30
CA THR A 411 4.55 5.10 30.99
C THR A 411 5.19 6.16 30.12
N GLN A 412 5.28 5.91 28.81
CA GLN A 412 6.01 6.72 27.82
C GLN A 412 5.19 6.88 26.53
N ARG A 413 3.91 7.19 26.69
CA ARG A 413 2.94 7.36 25.60
C ARG A 413 3.43 8.30 24.49
N GLY A 414 4.01 9.44 24.87
CA GLY A 414 4.59 10.40 23.92
C GLY A 414 5.76 9.83 23.11
N ALA A 415 6.57 8.94 23.69
CA ALA A 415 7.67 8.30 22.97
C ALA A 415 7.17 7.28 21.95
N VAL A 416 6.11 6.53 22.28
CA VAL A 416 5.45 5.64 21.32
C VAL A 416 4.88 6.44 20.15
N LEU A 417 4.13 7.50 20.43
CA LEU A 417 3.58 8.36 19.38
C LEU A 417 4.68 9.01 18.53
N ALA A 418 5.75 9.53 19.13
CA ALA A 418 6.86 10.11 18.39
C ALA A 418 7.55 9.09 17.47
N ASN A 419 7.67 7.84 17.90
CA ASN A 419 8.18 6.76 17.05
C ASN A 419 7.23 6.48 15.86
N GLU A 420 5.93 6.43 16.10
CA GLU A 420 4.94 6.23 15.04
C GLU A 420 4.89 7.40 14.06
N LEU A 421 4.99 8.64 14.54
CA LEU A 421 5.05 9.84 13.71
C LEU A 421 6.27 9.83 12.78
N ARG A 422 7.40 9.31 13.24
CA ARG A 422 8.61 9.17 12.42
C ARG A 422 8.46 8.06 11.38
N ASN A 423 7.94 6.90 11.76
CA ASN A 423 7.91 5.70 10.91
C ASN A 423 6.71 5.66 9.94
N ASN A 424 5.63 6.37 10.25
CA ASN A 424 4.37 6.36 9.51
C ASN A 424 3.92 7.78 9.13
N ALA A 425 4.87 8.68 8.85
CA ALA A 425 4.62 10.12 8.72
C ALA A 425 3.59 10.48 7.64
N CYS A 426 3.62 9.79 6.50
CA CYS A 426 2.64 9.98 5.42
C CYS A 426 1.24 9.53 5.85
N LYS A 427 1.12 8.31 6.38
CA LYS A 427 -0.15 7.73 6.85
C LYS A 427 -0.86 8.62 7.88
N LEU A 428 -0.13 9.06 8.92
CA LEU A 428 -0.72 9.91 9.97
C LEU A 428 -1.08 11.31 9.44
N ALA A 429 -0.29 11.86 8.51
CA ALA A 429 -0.63 13.13 7.88
C ALA A 429 -1.93 13.02 7.05
N LYS A 430 -2.07 11.97 6.23
CA LYS A 430 -3.29 11.73 5.44
C LYS A 430 -4.54 11.64 6.32
N TRP A 431 -4.48 10.86 7.41
CA TRP A 431 -5.60 10.76 8.35
C TRP A 431 -5.95 12.08 9.03
N THR A 432 -4.94 12.88 9.35
CA THR A 432 -5.14 14.21 9.95
C THR A 432 -5.82 15.15 8.96
N VAL A 433 -5.39 15.14 7.70
CA VAL A 433 -6.03 15.92 6.62
C VAL A 433 -7.47 15.47 6.40
N GLN A 434 -7.75 14.17 6.35
CA GLN A 434 -9.13 13.65 6.25
C GLN A 434 -10.01 14.19 7.38
N ALA A 435 -9.54 14.13 8.63
CA ALA A 435 -10.29 14.64 9.77
C ALA A 435 -10.50 16.16 9.74
N LEU A 436 -9.52 16.93 9.25
CA LEU A 436 -9.64 18.38 9.08
C LEU A 436 -10.64 18.75 7.97
N LEU A 437 -10.56 18.07 6.82
CA LEU A 437 -11.46 18.30 5.68
C LEU A 437 -12.91 17.93 6.03
N ALA A 438 -13.10 16.82 6.76
CA ALA A 438 -14.41 16.40 7.23
C ALA A 438 -14.98 17.36 8.29
N GLY A 439 -14.15 18.17 8.95
CA GLY A 439 -14.55 18.98 10.10
C GLY A 439 -14.88 18.13 11.33
N SER A 440 -14.13 17.04 11.54
CA SER A 440 -14.30 16.19 12.72
C SER A 440 -13.87 16.93 13.98
N ASP A 441 -14.64 16.81 15.05
CA ASP A 441 -14.31 17.41 16.35
C ASP A 441 -13.10 16.74 16.99
N GLN A 442 -13.00 15.41 16.83
CA GLN A 442 -11.88 14.62 17.33
C GLN A 442 -11.43 13.58 16.32
N ILE A 443 -10.11 13.35 16.29
CA ILE A 443 -9.52 12.15 15.72
C ILE A 443 -9.14 11.19 16.86
N LYS A 444 -9.57 9.93 16.77
CA LYS A 444 -9.29 8.87 17.73
C LYS A 444 -8.38 7.82 17.12
N PHE A 445 -7.31 7.49 17.83
CA PHE A 445 -6.35 6.45 17.46
C PHE A 445 -6.47 5.24 18.37
N GLY A 446 -6.63 4.06 17.78
CA GLY A 446 -6.41 2.77 18.44
C GLY A 446 -4.95 2.34 18.38
N TYR A 447 -4.44 1.77 19.46
CA TYR A 447 -3.15 1.09 19.49
C TYR A 447 -3.39 -0.41 19.46
N VAL A 448 -3.25 -1.01 18.29
CA VAL A 448 -3.48 -2.43 18.07
C VAL A 448 -2.14 -3.14 17.83
N SER A 449 -1.88 -4.23 18.55
CA SER A 449 -0.65 -5.01 18.41
C SER A 449 -1.00 -6.47 18.12
N ARG A 450 -0.15 -7.18 17.38
CA ARG A 450 -0.27 -8.65 17.25
C ARG A 450 -0.25 -9.28 18.65
N ALA A 451 -1.01 -10.36 18.84
CA ALA A 451 -0.96 -11.13 20.08
C ALA A 451 0.40 -11.81 20.24
N HIS A 452 0.97 -12.30 19.14
CA HIS A 452 2.32 -12.84 19.06
C HIS A 452 2.99 -12.33 17.78
N VAL A 453 4.24 -11.85 17.86
CA VAL A 453 4.92 -11.14 16.74
C VAL A 453 5.03 -11.95 15.44
N ARG A 454 4.99 -13.29 15.53
CA ARG A 454 5.05 -14.23 14.39
C ARG A 454 3.68 -14.70 13.89
N ASP A 455 2.59 -14.18 14.45
CA ASP A 455 1.23 -14.55 14.10
C ASP A 455 0.43 -13.29 13.78
N ASN A 456 0.06 -13.12 12.50
CA ASN A 456 -0.73 -12.00 12.01
C ASN A 456 -2.24 -12.29 12.01
N SER A 457 -2.69 -13.43 12.54
CA SER A 457 -4.12 -13.80 12.59
C SER A 457 -4.86 -13.28 13.83
N LYS A 458 -4.11 -12.83 14.86
CA LYS A 458 -4.68 -12.41 16.14
C LYS A 458 -4.07 -11.10 16.62
N HIS A 459 -4.94 -10.17 16.98
CA HIS A 459 -4.56 -8.85 17.45
C HIS A 459 -5.26 -8.50 18.76
N VAL A 460 -4.67 -7.56 19.49
CA VAL A 460 -5.22 -7.02 20.73
C VAL A 460 -5.13 -5.50 20.72
N ILE A 461 -6.16 -4.86 21.26
CA ILE A 461 -6.25 -3.43 21.48
C ILE A 461 -5.59 -3.14 22.83
N LEU A 462 -4.49 -2.38 22.79
CA LEU A 462 -3.70 -1.99 23.95
C LEU A 462 -4.17 -0.66 24.56
N GLY A 463 -4.92 0.14 23.82
CA GLY A 463 -5.52 1.38 24.31
C GLY A 463 -5.96 2.30 23.19
N THR A 464 -6.58 3.42 23.56
CA THR A 464 -7.01 4.47 22.64
C THR A 464 -6.47 5.82 23.06
N GLN A 465 -6.31 6.73 22.10
CA GLN A 465 -5.96 8.13 22.33
C GLN A 465 -6.83 9.02 21.46
N GLN A 466 -7.08 10.25 21.91
CA GLN A 466 -7.90 11.22 21.20
C GLN A 466 -7.18 12.55 21.09
N TYR A 467 -7.38 13.23 19.97
CA TYR A 467 -6.84 14.55 19.69
C TYR A 467 -7.87 15.39 18.97
N LYS A 468 -7.79 16.72 19.13
CA LYS A 468 -8.43 17.61 18.17
C LYS A 468 -7.59 17.65 16.89
N PRO A 469 -8.17 17.55 15.68
CA PRO A 469 -7.39 17.49 14.44
C PRO A 469 -6.43 18.68 14.26
N HIS A 470 -6.86 19.90 14.59
CA HIS A 470 -6.03 21.12 14.51
C HIS A 470 -4.81 21.08 15.45
N GLU A 471 -4.99 20.59 16.68
CA GLU A 471 -3.90 20.44 17.65
C GLU A 471 -2.93 19.35 17.19
N PHE A 472 -3.45 18.23 16.66
CA PHE A 472 -2.63 17.15 16.14
C PHE A 472 -1.85 17.55 14.89
N ALA A 473 -2.46 18.28 13.95
CA ALA A 473 -1.79 18.82 12.78
C ALA A 473 -0.55 19.66 13.16
N THR A 474 -0.70 20.50 14.19
CA THR A 474 0.42 21.27 14.74
C THR A 474 1.51 20.36 15.32
N GLN A 475 1.14 19.33 16.09
CA GLN A 475 2.09 18.37 16.67
C GLN A 475 2.89 17.60 15.60
N ILE A 476 2.28 17.30 14.46
CA ILE A 476 2.92 16.55 13.36
C ILE A 476 3.56 17.45 12.30
N ASN A 477 3.65 18.77 12.58
CA ASN A 477 4.17 19.79 11.68
C ASN A 477 3.48 19.80 10.30
N LEU A 478 2.16 19.60 10.28
CA LEU A 478 1.32 19.66 9.07
C LEU A 478 0.75 21.08 8.94
N ASN A 479 1.11 21.77 7.86
CA ASN A 479 0.62 23.10 7.55
C ASN A 479 -0.45 23.04 6.45
N MET A 480 -1.68 23.43 6.78
CA MET A 480 -2.80 23.43 5.83
C MET A 480 -2.62 24.45 4.70
N ASP A 481 -1.94 25.58 4.94
CA ASP A 481 -1.65 26.54 3.86
C ASP A 481 -0.75 25.90 2.80
N ASN A 482 0.23 25.09 3.23
CA ASN A 482 1.08 24.34 2.30
C ASN A 482 0.30 23.26 1.57
N ALA A 483 -0.55 22.50 2.29
CA ALA A 483 -1.41 21.48 1.69
C ALA A 483 -2.32 22.06 0.59
N TRP A 484 -2.98 23.18 0.87
CA TRP A 484 -3.80 23.91 -0.10
C TRP A 484 -2.96 24.47 -1.26
N GLY A 485 -1.76 24.98 -0.98
CA GLY A 485 -0.83 25.47 -2.00
C GLY A 485 -0.39 24.39 -2.99
N ILE A 486 -0.13 23.17 -2.50
CA ILE A 486 0.21 22.01 -3.34
C ILE A 486 -0.97 21.65 -4.25
N LEU A 487 -2.17 21.49 -3.68
CA LEU A 487 -3.37 21.18 -4.46
C LEU A 487 -3.60 22.24 -5.54
N ARG A 488 -3.54 23.51 -5.16
CA ARG A 488 -3.79 24.63 -6.06
C ARG A 488 -2.82 24.66 -7.23
N CYS A 489 -1.54 24.40 -6.97
CA CYS A 489 -0.52 24.30 -8.01
C CYS A 489 -0.88 23.22 -9.05
N ILE A 490 -1.27 22.03 -8.60
CA ILE A 490 -1.67 20.92 -9.48
C ILE A 490 -2.92 21.29 -10.29
N VAL A 491 -3.95 21.83 -9.65
CA VAL A 491 -5.18 22.27 -10.32
C VAL A 491 -4.89 23.33 -11.39
N ASP A 492 -4.09 24.35 -11.08
CA ASP A 492 -3.76 25.42 -12.03
C ASP A 492 -2.95 24.91 -13.24
N ILE A 493 -2.14 23.86 -13.07
CA ILE A 493 -1.40 23.23 -14.18
C ILE A 493 -2.38 22.49 -15.09
N VAL A 494 -3.26 21.65 -14.52
CA VAL A 494 -4.20 20.82 -15.28
C VAL A 494 -5.29 21.66 -15.95
N MET A 495 -5.77 22.72 -15.29
CA MET A 495 -6.77 23.65 -15.88
C MET A 495 -6.28 24.33 -17.16
N LYS A 496 -4.97 24.46 -17.36
CA LYS A 496 -4.37 25.04 -18.58
C LYS A 496 -4.22 24.03 -19.71
N GLN A 497 -4.40 22.75 -19.43
CA GLN A 497 -4.30 21.69 -20.43
C GLN A 497 -5.62 21.53 -21.21
N LYS A 498 -5.56 20.75 -22.28
CA LYS A 498 -6.74 20.42 -23.08
C LYS A 498 -7.66 19.46 -22.32
N ASP A 499 -8.85 19.25 -22.82
CA ASP A 499 -9.69 18.17 -22.29
C ASP A 499 -9.05 16.82 -22.63
N GLY A 500 -9.17 15.86 -21.72
CA GLY A 500 -8.52 14.55 -21.80
C GLY A 500 -8.17 13.97 -20.44
N LYS A 501 -7.50 12.81 -20.45
CA LYS A 501 -7.02 12.13 -19.24
C LYS A 501 -5.56 12.45 -18.92
N TYR A 502 -5.29 12.61 -17.63
CA TYR A 502 -3.98 12.88 -17.08
C TYR A 502 -3.67 11.92 -15.95
N LEU A 503 -2.38 11.73 -15.66
CA LEU A 503 -1.94 10.94 -14.52
C LEU A 503 -0.90 11.71 -13.72
N ILE A 504 -1.17 11.93 -12.44
CA ILE A 504 -0.15 12.38 -11.48
C ILE A 504 0.38 11.17 -10.72
N MET A 505 1.69 10.98 -10.70
CA MET A 505 2.32 9.88 -9.97
C MET A 505 3.53 10.33 -9.16
N LYS A 506 3.76 9.66 -8.04
CA LYS A 506 4.98 9.77 -7.24
C LYS A 506 6.04 8.80 -7.79
N ASP A 507 7.23 9.32 -8.13
CA ASP A 507 8.38 8.50 -8.51
C ASP A 507 8.80 7.52 -7.39
N PRO A 508 8.87 6.20 -7.63
CA PRO A 508 9.18 5.22 -6.60
C PRO A 508 10.51 5.43 -5.87
N ASN A 509 11.50 6.05 -6.53
CA ASN A 509 12.88 6.12 -6.06
C ASN A 509 13.40 7.56 -5.92
N LYS A 510 12.68 8.57 -6.41
CA LYS A 510 13.03 10.00 -6.29
C LYS A 510 11.97 10.78 -5.50
N PRO A 511 12.36 11.79 -4.71
CA PRO A 511 11.42 12.65 -3.97
C PRO A 511 10.78 13.71 -4.89
N MET A 512 9.99 13.24 -5.84
CA MET A 512 9.28 14.07 -6.83
C MET A 512 7.99 13.41 -7.31
N ILE A 513 7.07 14.25 -7.78
CA ILE A 513 5.87 13.84 -8.52
C ILE A 513 6.02 14.26 -9.98
N ARG A 514 5.38 13.50 -10.88
CA ARG A 514 5.29 13.81 -12.31
C ARG A 514 3.85 13.81 -12.75
N LEU A 515 3.49 14.76 -13.59
CA LEU A 515 2.20 14.85 -14.26
C LEU A 515 2.38 14.45 -15.72
N TYR A 516 1.58 13.48 -16.18
CA TYR A 516 1.57 12.98 -17.54
C TYR A 516 0.25 13.30 -18.23
N ASP A 517 0.33 13.61 -19.51
CA ASP A 517 -0.75 13.51 -20.49
C ASP A 517 -0.77 12.05 -20.98
N ILE A 518 -1.93 11.40 -20.87
CA ILE A 518 -2.09 9.99 -21.21
C ILE A 518 -3.23 9.82 -22.24
N PRO A 519 -3.14 8.84 -23.16
CA PRO A 519 -4.24 8.56 -24.08
C PRO A 519 -5.55 8.28 -23.33
N ASP A 520 -6.68 8.75 -23.86
CA ASP A 520 -7.99 8.63 -23.21
C ASP A 520 -8.42 7.17 -22.96
N ASN A 521 -7.99 6.23 -23.81
CA ASN A 521 -8.24 4.80 -23.63
C ASN A 521 -7.33 4.14 -22.57
N THR A 522 -6.41 4.88 -21.95
CA THR A 522 -5.55 4.34 -20.90
C THR A 522 -6.40 4.00 -19.68
N PHE A 523 -6.28 2.75 -19.20
CA PHE A 523 -7.07 2.16 -18.11
C PHE A 523 -8.53 1.85 -18.43
N GLU A 524 -8.97 2.03 -19.68
CA GLU A 524 -10.23 1.43 -20.14
C GLU A 524 -9.96 -0.05 -20.42
N SER A 525 -10.75 -0.95 -19.83
CA SER A 525 -10.71 -2.36 -20.18
C SER A 525 -11.20 -2.51 -21.62
N ASP A 526 -10.39 -3.09 -22.50
CA ASP A 526 -10.78 -3.39 -23.88
C ASP A 526 -12.07 -4.26 -23.89
N GLY A 527 -13.21 -3.63 -24.17
CA GLY A 527 -14.45 -4.25 -24.63
C GLY A 527 -15.19 -5.17 -23.65
N GLU A 528 -16.20 -4.63 -22.96
CA GLU A 528 -17.47 -5.35 -22.83
C GLU A 528 -17.99 -5.61 -24.25
N THR A 529 -17.68 -6.77 -24.82
CA THR A 529 -18.50 -7.32 -25.89
C THR A 529 -19.77 -7.83 -25.25
N ASP A 530 -20.87 -7.13 -25.51
CA ASP A 530 -22.23 -7.63 -25.37
C ASP A 530 -22.31 -9.05 -25.96
N SER A 531 -22.28 -10.06 -25.09
CA SER A 531 -22.82 -11.37 -25.37
C SER A 531 -23.86 -11.65 -24.29
N ASP A 532 -25.11 -11.35 -24.61
CA ASP A 532 -26.28 -11.98 -24.01
C ASP A 532 -26.05 -13.49 -23.99
N ASP A 533 -25.83 -14.07 -22.81
CA ASP A 533 -26.18 -15.45 -22.48
C ASP A 533 -26.16 -15.65 -20.95
N GLU A 534 -27.34 -15.99 -20.42
CA GLU A 534 -27.74 -16.39 -19.07
C GLU A 534 -26.69 -16.46 -17.94
N ALA A 535 -26.86 -15.57 -16.95
CA ALA A 535 -26.18 -15.61 -15.67
C ALA A 535 -26.66 -16.80 -14.80
N PRO A 536 -25.74 -17.54 -14.14
CA PRO A 536 -26.06 -18.16 -12.86
C PRO A 536 -25.72 -17.19 -11.72
N GLU A 537 -26.73 -16.92 -10.89
CA GLU A 537 -26.64 -16.16 -9.64
C GLU A 537 -25.58 -16.73 -8.67
N ASN A 538 -24.99 -15.81 -7.89
CA ASN A 538 -24.01 -15.96 -6.80
C ASN A 538 -22.53 -15.86 -7.19
N ALA A 539 -22.09 -14.62 -7.44
CA ALA A 539 -20.72 -14.20 -7.16
C ALA A 539 -20.77 -13.06 -6.13
N SER A 540 -20.76 -13.41 -4.85
CA SER A 540 -20.54 -12.45 -3.77
C SER A 540 -19.12 -11.90 -3.88
N ALA A 541 -19.00 -10.62 -4.20
CA ALA A 541 -17.75 -9.89 -4.10
C ALA A 541 -17.26 -9.92 -2.64
N PHE A 542 -15.96 -10.19 -2.46
CA PHE A 542 -15.24 -10.35 -1.19
C PHE A 542 -15.45 -11.67 -0.43
N SER A 543 -14.68 -12.68 -0.81
CA SER A 543 -14.18 -13.69 0.11
C SER A 543 -12.66 -13.81 -0.05
N LEU A 544 -11.91 -12.95 0.64
CA LEU A 544 -10.55 -13.27 1.01
C LEU A 544 -10.65 -14.11 2.29
N TYR A 545 -10.09 -15.33 2.26
CA TYR A 545 -10.04 -16.39 3.29
C TYR A 545 -11.05 -17.55 3.14
N PRO A 546 -10.57 -18.79 2.92
CA PRO A 546 -11.41 -19.98 3.06
C PRO A 546 -11.70 -20.27 4.55
N TYR A 547 -12.97 -20.15 4.95
CA TYR A 547 -13.41 -20.52 6.29
C TYR A 547 -13.62 -22.04 6.40
N ASN A 548 -12.96 -22.65 7.39
CA ASN A 548 -13.13 -24.06 7.72
C ASN A 548 -14.12 -24.18 8.91
N THR A 549 -15.42 -24.34 8.62
CA THR A 549 -16.43 -24.61 9.65
C THR A 549 -16.33 -26.06 10.11
N SER A 550 -15.74 -26.28 11.29
CA SER A 550 -15.84 -27.55 12.01
C SER A 550 -16.48 -27.32 13.38
N THR A 551 -17.79 -27.07 13.38
CA THR A 551 -18.64 -27.27 14.55
C THR A 551 -18.96 -28.77 14.67
N LYS A 552 -18.44 -29.43 15.70
CA LYS A 552 -18.94 -30.73 16.14
C LYS A 552 -20.05 -30.50 17.17
N HIS A 553 -21.16 -31.19 16.95
CA HIS A 553 -22.15 -31.53 17.98
C HIS A 553 -21.51 -32.32 19.13
#